data_AF-A0A258IJS2-F1
#
_entry.id   AF-A0A258IJS2-F1
#
_cell.length_a   1.000
_cell.length_b   1.000
_cell.length_c   1.000
_cell.angle_alpha   90.00
_cell.angle_beta   90.00
_cell.angle_gamma   90.00
#
_symmetry.space_group_name_H-M   'P 1'
#
loop_
_entity.id
_entity.type
_entity.pdbx_description
1 polymer ?
#
loop_
_entity_poly.entity_id
_entity_poly.type
_entity_poly.pdbx_seq_one_letter_code
_entity_poly.pdbx_strand_id
1 'polypeptide(L)'
;MAHGPQGITRTVDGWLAEAEAHEQAGRLEEAEQILAQVLQAMPDYAPALHQGAILSHRRRRPREALDRLERALAVAPDHPLFHRNICEIYRGQCRLDEALFHGRRAVELTPDDAGANYNLGVIHYDRMEIDAAIHYARRALELEPGMAAAHFELAEALLLDGQFAEGWREYEWRFDLPGSTRLLPHHDKPQWDGQPMPKRTLLLIGDQGFGDTIQFCRYIPDVARLCPNLIMACSSEMKPIVLQQSGITQYFDRWEHVPAFDAYCPLSGLPRLFGTALQSIPAPVPYVHADPAKVEHWRARLAELVPQDFQSVGVVWAGRPTHGNDFNDTPLLFHLSPLLQ
;
A
#
# COMPACT_ATOMS: atom_id res chain seq x y z
N MET A 1 21.87 20.08 -33.74
CA MET A 1 20.99 19.58 -34.82
C MET A 1 21.63 18.34 -35.41
N ALA A 2 21.03 17.16 -35.25
CA ALA A 2 21.47 15.93 -35.90
C ALA A 2 20.46 15.58 -37.00
N HIS A 3 20.91 15.41 -38.25
CA HIS A 3 20.05 15.21 -39.42
C HIS A 3 19.99 13.74 -39.82
N GLY A 4 18.77 13.16 -39.90
CA GLY A 4 18.47 11.90 -40.56
C GLY A 4 17.87 12.11 -41.97
N PRO A 5 17.86 11.09 -42.84
CA PRO A 5 17.45 11.23 -44.23
C PRO A 5 15.91 11.30 -44.35
N GLN A 6 15.44 12.28 -45.12
CA GLN A 6 14.04 12.72 -45.36
C GLN A 6 13.46 13.72 -44.35
N GLY A 7 13.82 15.00 -44.55
CA GLY A 7 12.82 16.07 -44.75
C GLY A 7 11.96 16.57 -43.58
N ILE A 8 12.06 16.01 -42.38
CA ILE A 8 11.46 16.58 -41.17
C ILE A 8 12.60 16.93 -40.22
N THR A 9 12.89 18.22 -40.08
CA THR A 9 13.80 18.69 -39.04
C THR A 9 13.06 18.58 -37.72
N ARG A 10 13.17 17.41 -37.07
CA ARG A 10 12.52 17.16 -35.80
C ARG A 10 13.25 17.91 -34.69
N THR A 11 12.51 18.74 -33.94
CA THR A 11 13.04 19.43 -32.77
C THR A 11 13.27 18.45 -31.63
N VAL A 12 14.17 18.80 -30.71
CA VAL A 12 14.42 18.02 -29.49
C VAL A 12 13.11 17.81 -28.71
N ASP A 13 12.30 18.84 -28.56
CA ASP A 13 10.99 18.74 -27.89
C ASP A 13 10.04 17.79 -28.62
N GLY A 14 10.10 17.74 -29.95
CA GLY A 14 9.34 16.79 -30.75
C GLY A 14 9.81 15.33 -30.62
N TRP A 15 11.05 15.10 -30.19
CA TRP A 15 11.53 13.77 -29.79
C TRP A 15 11.04 13.42 -28.38
N LEU A 16 11.14 14.35 -27.43
CA LEU A 16 10.68 14.12 -26.06
C LEU A 16 9.18 13.85 -25.97
N ALA A 17 8.37 14.58 -26.72
CA ALA A 17 6.92 14.36 -26.77
C ALA A 17 6.57 12.98 -27.35
N GLU A 18 7.36 12.47 -28.30
CA GLU A 18 7.17 11.11 -28.80
C GLU A 18 7.62 10.06 -27.79
N ALA A 19 8.77 10.25 -27.14
CA ALA A 19 9.21 9.35 -26.07
C ALA A 19 8.14 9.23 -24.98
N GLU A 20 7.55 10.36 -24.57
CA GLU A 20 6.43 10.41 -23.63
C GLU A 20 5.19 9.66 -24.16
N ALA A 21 4.82 9.84 -25.43
CA ALA A 21 3.70 9.12 -26.03
C ALA A 21 3.93 7.60 -26.09
N HIS A 22 5.17 7.16 -26.34
CA HIS A 22 5.54 5.75 -26.27
C HIS A 22 5.48 5.22 -24.84
N GLU A 23 5.99 5.99 -23.87
CA GLU A 23 5.92 5.66 -22.46
C GLU A 23 4.46 5.50 -21.98
N GLN A 24 3.59 6.46 -22.27
CA GLN A 24 2.16 6.44 -21.90
C GLN A 24 1.44 5.23 -22.51
N ALA A 25 1.89 4.76 -23.68
CA ALA A 25 1.35 3.59 -24.34
C ALA A 25 2.03 2.26 -23.92
N GLY A 26 2.93 2.28 -22.92
CA GLY A 26 3.63 1.10 -22.42
C GLY A 26 4.73 0.58 -23.34
N ARG A 27 5.07 1.31 -24.40
CA ARG A 27 6.16 1.01 -25.36
C ARG A 27 7.49 1.54 -24.81
N LEU A 28 7.94 0.93 -23.72
CA LEU A 28 9.06 1.43 -22.92
C LEU A 28 10.39 1.34 -23.69
N GLU A 29 10.59 0.30 -24.48
CA GLU A 29 11.79 0.13 -25.30
C GLU A 29 11.93 1.24 -26.36
N GLU A 30 10.85 1.59 -27.04
CA GLU A 30 10.86 2.64 -28.06
C GLU A 30 11.09 4.02 -27.44
N ALA A 31 10.49 4.31 -26.28
CA ALA A 31 10.76 5.53 -25.53
C ALA A 31 12.25 5.63 -25.13
N GLU A 32 12.84 4.53 -24.67
CA GLU A 32 14.26 4.46 -24.28
C GLU A 32 15.19 4.70 -25.48
N GLN A 33 14.86 4.15 -26.65
CA GLN A 33 15.62 4.37 -27.87
C GLN A 33 15.62 5.84 -28.31
N ILE A 34 14.46 6.50 -28.24
CA ILE A 34 14.35 7.93 -28.57
C ILE A 34 15.19 8.77 -27.61
N LEU A 35 15.05 8.53 -26.31
CA LEU A 35 15.81 9.27 -25.29
C LEU A 35 17.32 9.02 -25.43
N ALA A 36 17.75 7.81 -25.77
CA ALA A 36 19.14 7.50 -26.05
C ALA A 36 19.70 8.30 -27.24
N GLN A 37 18.92 8.50 -28.31
CA GLN A 37 19.33 9.33 -29.44
C GLN A 37 19.48 10.80 -29.05
N VAL A 38 18.55 11.33 -28.25
CA VAL A 38 18.64 12.71 -27.73
C VAL A 38 19.89 12.87 -26.86
N LEU A 39 20.13 11.94 -25.95
CA LEU A 39 21.28 11.95 -25.04
C LEU A 39 22.61 11.69 -25.76
N GLN A 40 22.62 10.97 -26.89
CA GLN A 40 23.82 10.83 -27.71
C GLN A 40 24.24 12.17 -28.34
N ALA A 41 23.26 12.96 -28.79
CA ALA A 41 23.52 14.27 -29.38
C ALA A 41 23.76 15.36 -28.31
N MET A 42 23.12 15.24 -27.15
CA MET A 42 23.20 16.19 -26.05
C MET A 42 23.25 15.45 -24.70
N PRO A 43 24.44 15.02 -24.27
CA PRO A 43 24.60 14.16 -23.09
C PRO A 43 23.93 14.70 -21.82
N ASP A 44 24.03 16.01 -21.59
CA ASP A 44 23.57 16.64 -20.35
C ASP A 44 22.28 17.45 -20.54
N TYR A 45 21.43 17.06 -21.50
CA TYR A 45 20.13 17.70 -21.67
C TYR A 45 19.16 17.26 -20.58
N ALA A 46 18.98 18.12 -19.56
CA ALA A 46 18.24 17.81 -18.34
C ALA A 46 16.82 17.25 -18.56
N PRO A 47 15.99 17.76 -19.50
CA PRO A 47 14.67 17.16 -19.76
C PRO A 47 14.73 15.71 -20.26
N ALA A 48 15.69 15.37 -21.12
CA ALA A 48 15.86 13.99 -21.59
C ALA A 48 16.41 13.06 -20.49
N LEU A 49 17.33 13.57 -19.66
CA LEU A 49 17.83 12.84 -18.49
C LEU A 49 16.68 12.54 -17.52
N HIS A 50 15.82 13.52 -17.26
CA HIS A 50 14.67 13.37 -16.37
C HIS A 50 13.65 12.36 -16.89
N GLN A 51 13.21 12.46 -18.14
CA GLN A 51 12.31 11.45 -18.74
C GLN A 51 12.95 10.05 -18.75
N GLY A 52 14.24 9.94 -19.07
CA GLY A 52 14.98 8.68 -19.02
C GLY A 52 15.08 8.11 -17.60
N ALA A 53 15.12 8.96 -16.58
CA ALA A 53 15.12 8.53 -15.19
C ALA A 53 13.77 7.93 -14.77
N ILE A 54 12.65 8.60 -15.13
CA ILE A 54 11.30 8.09 -14.89
C ILE A 54 11.15 6.71 -15.54
N LEU A 55 11.58 6.57 -16.80
CA LEU A 55 11.52 5.32 -17.53
C LEU A 55 12.33 4.20 -16.83
N SER A 56 13.57 4.48 -16.42
CA SER A 56 14.38 3.51 -15.67
C SER A 56 13.77 3.14 -14.32
N HIS A 57 13.14 4.08 -13.63
CA HIS A 57 12.42 3.79 -12.39
C HIS A 57 11.25 2.83 -12.64
N ARG A 58 10.42 3.09 -13.66
CA ARG A 58 9.31 2.20 -14.07
C ARG A 58 9.79 0.81 -14.48
N ARG A 59 11.00 0.71 -15.05
CA ARG A 59 11.67 -0.56 -15.38
C ARG A 59 12.39 -1.22 -14.20
N ARG A 60 12.21 -0.72 -12.96
CA ARG A 60 12.87 -1.22 -11.74
C ARG A 60 14.40 -1.17 -11.82
N ARG A 61 14.96 -0.14 -12.45
CA ARG A 61 16.40 0.16 -12.53
C ARG A 61 16.74 1.44 -11.75
N PRO A 62 16.64 1.42 -10.41
CA PRO A 62 16.65 2.66 -9.64
C PRO A 62 18.04 3.32 -9.57
N ARG A 63 19.13 2.56 -9.72
CA ARG A 63 20.50 3.12 -9.82
C ARG A 63 20.68 3.97 -11.07
N GLU A 64 20.19 3.48 -12.20
CA GLU A 64 20.25 4.20 -13.48
C GLU A 64 19.35 5.45 -13.46
N ALA A 65 18.19 5.36 -12.81
CA ALA A 65 17.31 6.50 -12.61
C ALA A 65 17.97 7.61 -11.78
N LEU A 66 18.64 7.24 -10.67
CA LEU A 66 19.38 8.19 -9.84
C LEU A 66 20.55 8.83 -10.60
N ASP A 67 21.38 8.05 -11.30
CA ASP A 67 22.50 8.60 -12.10
C ASP A 67 22.01 9.68 -13.09
N ARG A 68 20.91 9.40 -13.79
CA ARG A 68 20.32 10.38 -14.71
C ARG A 68 19.80 11.63 -14.01
N LEU A 69 19.13 11.50 -12.86
CA LEU A 69 18.60 12.64 -12.10
C LEU A 69 19.72 13.46 -11.45
N GLU A 70 20.78 12.82 -10.96
CA GLU A 70 21.98 13.49 -10.42
C GLU A 70 22.68 14.30 -11.51
N ARG A 71 22.80 13.76 -12.72
CA ARG A 71 23.30 14.49 -13.89
C ARG A 71 22.39 15.66 -14.28
N ALA A 72 21.07 15.46 -14.21
CA ALA A 72 20.11 16.54 -14.48
C ALA A 72 20.20 17.67 -13.43
N LEU A 73 20.39 17.32 -12.15
CA LEU A 73 20.63 18.28 -11.07
C LEU A 73 21.96 19.02 -11.22
N ALA A 74 23.02 18.40 -11.74
CA ALA A 74 24.28 19.09 -12.00
C ALA A 74 24.12 20.25 -13.00
N VAL A 75 23.14 20.16 -13.89
CA VAL A 75 22.78 21.21 -14.86
C VAL A 75 21.78 22.22 -14.29
N ALA A 76 20.78 21.73 -13.54
CA ALA A 76 19.75 22.55 -12.91
C ALA A 76 19.55 22.17 -11.43
N PRO A 77 20.40 22.70 -10.51
CA PRO A 77 20.45 22.26 -9.11
C PRO A 77 19.19 22.53 -8.29
N ASP A 78 18.37 23.49 -8.70
CA ASP A 78 17.15 23.90 -7.99
C ASP A 78 15.88 23.53 -8.78
N HIS A 79 15.92 22.46 -9.59
CA HIS A 79 14.74 22.01 -10.33
C HIS A 79 13.83 21.14 -9.44
N PRO A 80 12.62 21.58 -9.07
CA PRO A 80 11.79 20.93 -8.05
C PRO A 80 11.40 19.49 -8.41
N LEU A 81 11.04 19.24 -9.67
CA LEU A 81 10.66 17.88 -10.10
C LEU A 81 11.80 16.87 -10.00
N PHE A 82 13.06 17.30 -10.10
CA PHE A 82 14.19 16.38 -9.98
C PHE A 82 14.35 15.93 -8.53
N HIS A 83 14.29 16.89 -7.60
CA HIS A 83 14.25 16.60 -6.17
C HIS A 83 13.07 15.70 -5.79
N ARG A 84 11.86 15.99 -6.27
CA ARG A 84 10.66 15.19 -5.99
C ARG A 84 10.81 13.73 -6.41
N ASN A 85 11.37 13.48 -7.59
CA ASN A 85 11.53 12.11 -8.10
C ASN A 85 12.72 11.37 -7.47
N ILE A 86 13.83 12.07 -7.19
CA ILE A 86 14.95 11.47 -6.43
C ILE A 86 14.49 11.04 -5.04
N CYS A 87 13.71 11.89 -4.38
CA CYS A 87 13.07 11.62 -3.10
C CYS A 87 12.28 10.31 -3.13
N GLU A 88 11.40 10.12 -4.10
CA GLU A 88 10.62 8.89 -4.28
C GLU A 88 11.53 7.66 -4.52
N ILE A 89 12.55 7.79 -5.37
CA ILE A 89 13.46 6.69 -5.68
C ILE A 89 14.31 6.28 -4.47
N TYR A 90 14.79 7.23 -3.67
CA TYR A 90 15.53 6.92 -2.44
C TYR A 90 14.62 6.29 -1.38
N ARG A 91 13.37 6.76 -1.25
CA ARG A 91 12.38 6.15 -0.35
C ARG A 91 12.18 4.68 -0.71
N GLY A 92 12.00 4.36 -1.99
CA GLY A 92 11.88 2.97 -2.47
C GLY A 92 13.13 2.10 -2.25
N GLN A 93 14.29 2.70 -1.93
CA GLN A 93 15.51 2.00 -1.53
C GLN A 93 15.72 1.99 0.00
N CYS A 94 14.75 2.46 0.77
CA CYS A 94 14.84 2.63 2.23
C CYS A 94 15.95 3.57 2.69
N ARG A 95 16.40 4.47 1.80
CA ARG A 95 17.41 5.50 2.07
C ARG A 95 16.71 6.78 2.53
N LEU A 96 16.13 6.70 3.74
CA LEU A 96 15.17 7.70 4.23
C LEU A 96 15.80 9.07 4.53
N ASP A 97 17.09 9.13 4.89
CA ASP A 97 17.77 10.41 5.14
C ASP A 97 18.01 11.18 3.83
N GLU A 98 18.44 10.50 2.77
CA GLU A 98 18.59 11.09 1.44
C GLU A 98 17.23 11.44 0.84
N ALA A 99 16.22 10.57 1.01
CA ALA A 99 14.86 10.86 0.60
C ALA A 99 14.34 12.14 1.27
N LEU A 100 14.53 12.28 2.58
CA LEU A 100 14.12 13.45 3.36
C LEU A 100 14.80 14.74 2.87
N PHE A 101 16.10 14.69 2.59
CA PHE A 101 16.82 15.84 2.05
C PHE A 101 16.21 16.33 0.73
N HIS A 102 15.99 15.42 -0.23
CA HIS A 102 15.41 15.79 -1.51
C HIS A 102 13.93 16.18 -1.40
N GLY A 103 13.15 15.52 -0.55
CA GLY A 103 11.74 15.84 -0.30
C GLY A 103 11.57 17.26 0.25
N ARG A 104 12.39 17.64 1.24
CA ARG A 104 12.41 19.02 1.77
C ARG A 104 12.74 20.04 0.70
N ARG A 105 13.79 19.79 -0.09
CA ARG A 105 14.18 20.71 -1.19
C ARG A 105 13.06 20.85 -2.22
N ALA A 106 12.35 19.77 -2.57
CA ALA A 106 11.22 19.83 -3.48
C ALA A 106 10.09 20.73 -2.94
N VAL A 107 9.73 20.58 -1.66
CA VAL A 107 8.69 21.41 -1.01
C VAL A 107 9.16 22.86 -0.82
N GLU A 108 10.42 23.10 -0.48
CA GLU A 108 10.99 24.46 -0.38
C GLU A 108 10.94 25.22 -1.72
N LEU A 109 11.25 24.53 -2.81
CA LEU A 109 11.25 25.10 -4.16
C LEU A 109 9.84 25.27 -4.72
N THR A 110 8.89 24.41 -4.33
CA THR A 110 7.50 24.49 -4.80
C THR A 110 6.53 24.04 -3.68
N PRO A 111 6.18 24.95 -2.75
CA PRO A 111 5.30 24.61 -1.62
C PRO A 111 3.89 24.18 -2.01
N ASP A 112 3.46 24.55 -3.22
CA ASP A 112 2.13 24.27 -3.78
C ASP A 112 2.11 23.04 -4.70
N ASP A 113 3.17 22.21 -4.70
CA ASP A 113 3.17 20.90 -5.36
C ASP A 113 2.56 19.85 -4.42
N ALA A 114 1.35 19.37 -4.74
CA ALA A 114 0.66 18.34 -3.97
C ALA A 114 1.47 17.03 -3.88
N GLY A 115 2.12 16.62 -4.97
CA GLY A 115 2.94 15.41 -5.03
C GLY A 115 4.22 15.52 -4.20
N ALA A 116 4.82 16.71 -4.13
CA ALA A 116 5.98 16.95 -3.26
C ALA A 116 5.61 16.87 -1.77
N ASN A 117 4.49 17.49 -1.39
CA ASN A 117 3.97 17.40 -0.03
C ASN A 117 3.59 15.96 0.32
N TYR A 118 2.90 15.25 -0.57
CA TYR A 118 2.59 13.83 -0.40
C TYR A 118 3.86 13.00 -0.15
N ASN A 119 4.86 13.08 -1.03
CA ASN A 119 6.10 12.32 -0.88
C ASN A 119 6.83 12.61 0.44
N LEU A 120 6.84 13.87 0.88
CA LEU A 120 7.44 14.26 2.16
C LEU A 120 6.63 13.71 3.34
N GLY A 121 5.30 13.70 3.26
CA GLY A 121 4.42 13.07 4.24
C GLY A 121 4.71 11.57 4.40
N VAL A 122 4.84 10.83 3.30
CA VAL A 122 5.19 9.40 3.34
C VAL A 122 6.55 9.16 3.98
N ILE A 123 7.55 10.00 3.69
CA ILE A 123 8.88 9.88 4.33
C ILE A 123 8.80 10.09 5.83
N HIS A 124 8.03 11.07 6.28
CA HIS A 124 7.82 11.29 7.71
C HIS A 124 7.09 10.11 8.36
N TYR A 125 6.12 9.50 7.66
CA TYR A 125 5.45 8.28 8.12
C TYR A 125 6.44 7.10 8.25
N ASP A 126 7.25 6.83 7.22
CA ASP A 126 8.27 5.77 7.21
C ASP A 126 9.32 5.95 8.34
N ARG A 127 9.51 7.19 8.80
CA ARG A 127 10.41 7.54 9.91
C ARG A 127 9.73 7.57 11.28
N MET A 128 8.44 7.23 11.36
CA MET A 128 7.60 7.32 12.56
C MET A 128 7.46 8.74 13.13
N GLU A 129 7.62 9.77 12.29
CA GLU A 129 7.46 11.18 12.62
C GLU A 129 6.00 11.61 12.32
N ILE A 130 5.05 11.03 13.07
CA ILE A 130 3.62 10.97 12.71
C ILE A 130 2.95 12.35 12.60
N ASP A 131 3.25 13.30 13.48
CA ASP A 131 2.72 14.67 13.40
C ASP A 131 3.08 15.34 12.07
N ALA A 132 4.31 15.14 11.60
CA ALA A 132 4.77 15.70 10.34
C ALA A 132 4.12 14.98 9.14
N ALA A 133 3.94 13.66 9.23
CA ALA A 133 3.21 12.89 8.21
C ALA A 133 1.78 13.42 8.03
N ILE A 134 1.03 13.61 9.12
CA ILE A 134 -0.32 14.18 9.10
C ILE A 134 -0.32 15.58 8.50
N HIS A 135 0.63 16.44 8.90
CA HIS A 135 0.73 17.80 8.38
C HIS A 135 0.90 17.83 6.85
N TYR A 136 1.88 17.10 6.32
CA TYR A 136 2.17 17.12 4.89
C TYR A 136 1.12 16.38 4.06
N ALA A 137 0.52 15.31 4.58
CA ALA A 137 -0.61 14.65 3.91
C ALA A 137 -1.83 15.59 3.81
N ARG A 138 -2.15 16.34 4.88
CA ARG A 138 -3.19 17.37 4.83
C ARG A 138 -2.85 18.47 3.83
N ARG A 139 -1.59 18.92 3.78
CA ARG A 139 -1.17 19.93 2.80
C ARG A 139 -1.33 19.43 1.36
N ALA A 140 -1.01 18.17 1.09
CA ALA A 140 -1.25 17.56 -0.22
C ALA A 140 -2.74 17.56 -0.59
N LEU A 141 -3.61 17.24 0.37
CA LEU A 141 -5.08 17.22 0.17
C LEU A 141 -5.70 18.61 0.06
N GLU A 142 -5.13 19.64 0.68
CA GLU A 142 -5.53 21.03 0.46
C GLU A 142 -5.29 21.47 -1.00
N LEU A 143 -4.19 20.99 -1.60
CA LEU A 143 -3.77 21.31 -2.97
C LEU A 143 -4.50 20.43 -4.00
N GLU A 144 -4.69 19.16 -3.68
CA GLU A 144 -5.38 18.18 -4.53
C GLU A 144 -6.35 17.31 -3.70
N PRO A 145 -7.60 17.76 -3.50
CA PRO A 145 -8.58 17.08 -2.65
C PRO A 145 -9.04 15.69 -3.15
N GLY A 146 -8.63 15.27 -4.35
CA GLY A 146 -8.98 13.99 -4.94
C GLY A 146 -7.84 12.96 -4.90
N MET A 147 -6.71 13.28 -4.28
CA MET A 147 -5.53 12.42 -4.26
C MET A 147 -5.74 11.24 -3.29
N ALA A 148 -6.32 10.15 -3.79
CA ALA A 148 -6.61 8.94 -3.00
C ALA A 148 -5.39 8.40 -2.23
N ALA A 149 -4.19 8.52 -2.81
CA ALA A 149 -2.95 8.14 -2.14
C ALA A 149 -2.69 8.98 -0.88
N ALA A 150 -2.86 10.29 -0.93
CA ALA A 150 -2.68 11.17 0.23
C ALA A 150 -3.76 10.94 1.30
N HIS A 151 -4.99 10.62 0.89
CA HIS A 151 -6.04 10.19 1.83
C HIS A 151 -5.66 8.90 2.56
N PHE A 152 -5.12 7.91 1.84
CA PHE A 152 -4.69 6.65 2.44
C PHE A 152 -3.54 6.85 3.43
N GLU A 153 -2.50 7.61 3.06
CA GLU A 153 -1.38 7.93 3.95
C GLU A 153 -1.84 8.72 5.19
N LEU A 154 -2.75 9.68 5.01
CA LEU A 154 -3.36 10.41 6.13
C LEU A 154 -4.12 9.44 7.06
N ALA A 155 -4.86 8.48 6.50
CA ALA A 155 -5.57 7.48 7.27
C ALA A 155 -4.62 6.66 8.15
N GLU A 156 -3.53 6.15 7.58
CA GLU A 156 -2.54 5.36 8.31
C GLU A 156 -1.91 6.17 9.45
N ALA A 157 -1.48 7.40 9.18
CA ALA A 157 -0.90 8.28 10.18
C ALA A 157 -1.90 8.63 11.30
N LEU A 158 -3.16 8.94 10.96
CA LEU A 158 -4.21 9.24 11.94
C LEU A 158 -4.57 8.04 12.81
N LEU A 159 -4.66 6.84 12.22
CA LEU A 159 -4.96 5.62 12.96
C LEU A 159 -3.83 5.27 13.94
N LEU A 160 -2.57 5.49 13.53
CA LEU A 160 -1.41 5.29 14.38
C LEU A 160 -1.33 6.31 15.53
N ASP A 161 -1.72 7.57 15.28
CA ASP A 161 -1.85 8.62 16.30
C ASP A 161 -3.05 8.40 17.24
N GLY A 162 -4.00 7.54 16.86
CA GLY A 162 -5.22 7.26 17.63
C GLY A 162 -6.40 8.19 17.32
N GLN A 163 -6.32 8.98 16.24
CA GLN A 163 -7.41 9.81 15.72
C GLN A 163 -8.38 8.97 14.87
N PHE A 164 -8.98 7.95 15.48
CA PHE A 164 -9.71 6.89 14.78
C PHE A 164 -10.88 7.38 13.91
N ALA A 165 -11.68 8.35 14.39
CA ALA A 165 -12.89 8.76 13.66
C ALA A 165 -12.59 9.42 12.31
N GLU A 166 -11.49 10.17 12.20
CA GLU A 166 -11.01 10.70 10.93
C GLU A 166 -10.26 9.62 10.17
N GLY A 167 -9.32 8.91 10.81
CA GLY A 167 -8.54 7.85 10.18
C GLY A 167 -9.38 6.81 9.46
N TRP A 168 -10.47 6.33 10.07
CA TRP A 168 -11.37 5.37 9.41
C TRP A 168 -12.17 5.95 8.24
N ARG A 169 -12.45 7.25 8.22
CA ARG A 169 -13.11 7.90 7.07
C ARG A 169 -12.12 8.02 5.92
N GLU A 170 -10.91 8.48 6.20
CA GLU A 170 -9.85 8.63 5.20
C GLU A 170 -9.43 7.25 4.63
N TYR A 171 -9.48 6.19 5.43
CA TYR A 171 -9.15 4.84 5.00
C TYR A 171 -10.04 4.30 3.87
N GLU A 172 -11.26 4.81 3.70
CA GLU A 172 -12.17 4.38 2.61
C GLU A 172 -11.65 4.76 1.22
N TRP A 173 -10.78 5.76 1.11
CA TRP A 173 -10.12 6.11 -0.15
C TRP A 173 -9.18 5.03 -0.69
N ARG A 174 -8.89 3.98 0.10
CA ARG A 174 -8.17 2.79 -0.37
C ARG A 174 -8.82 2.14 -1.60
N PHE A 175 -10.12 2.31 -1.78
CA PHE A 175 -10.84 1.79 -2.94
C PHE A 175 -10.51 2.54 -4.23
N ASP A 176 -10.06 3.80 -4.13
CA ASP A 176 -9.71 4.67 -5.24
C ASP A 176 -8.20 4.68 -5.55
N LEU A 177 -7.40 3.89 -4.83
CA LEU A 177 -5.96 3.77 -5.09
C LEU A 177 -5.66 3.18 -6.49
N PRO A 178 -4.63 3.67 -7.19
CA PRO A 178 -4.20 3.08 -8.45
C PRO A 178 -3.86 1.59 -8.30
N GLY A 179 -4.46 0.75 -9.14
CA GLY A 179 -4.24 -0.70 -9.08
C GLY A 179 -4.98 -1.39 -7.93
N SER A 180 -5.88 -0.68 -7.21
CA SER A 180 -6.82 -1.33 -6.31
C SER A 180 -7.57 -2.41 -7.10
N THR A 181 -7.37 -3.66 -6.70
CA THR A 181 -8.13 -4.76 -7.29
C THR A 181 -9.58 -4.51 -6.92
N ARG A 182 -10.50 -4.46 -7.89
CA ARG A 182 -11.92 -4.55 -7.56
C ARG A 182 -12.09 -5.79 -6.69
N LEU A 183 -12.49 -5.56 -5.45
CA LEU A 183 -12.55 -6.56 -4.36
C LEU A 183 -13.31 -7.82 -4.75
N LEU A 184 -14.19 -7.70 -5.74
CA LEU A 184 -15.20 -8.65 -6.12
C LEU A 184 -15.39 -8.62 -7.63
N PRO A 185 -15.84 -9.73 -8.24
CA PRO A 185 -16.48 -9.67 -9.53
C PRO A 185 -17.61 -8.63 -9.54
N HIS A 186 -17.77 -7.96 -10.67
CA HIS A 186 -18.68 -6.82 -10.80
C HIS A 186 -20.11 -7.19 -10.35
N HIS A 187 -20.69 -6.35 -9.49
CA HIS A 187 -22.08 -6.44 -9.06
C HIS A 187 -22.65 -5.07 -8.76
N ASP A 188 -23.98 -4.95 -8.78
CA ASP A 188 -24.67 -3.66 -8.61
C ASP A 188 -25.25 -3.49 -7.19
N LYS A 189 -24.84 -4.33 -6.24
CA LYS A 189 -25.29 -4.28 -4.84
C LYS A 189 -24.61 -3.13 -4.08
N PRO A 190 -25.33 -2.43 -3.19
CA PRO A 190 -24.76 -1.34 -2.39
C PRO A 190 -23.86 -1.86 -1.27
N GLN A 191 -22.91 -1.02 -0.84
CA GLN A 191 -22.25 -1.23 0.45
C GLN A 191 -23.26 -1.04 1.59
N TRP A 192 -23.12 -1.86 2.61
CA TRP A 192 -23.90 -1.75 3.84
C TRP A 192 -23.52 -0.48 4.60
N ASP A 193 -24.53 0.23 5.09
CA ASP A 193 -24.43 1.53 5.76
C ASP A 193 -24.41 1.41 7.29
N GLY A 194 -24.37 0.19 7.83
CA GLY A 194 -24.43 -0.09 9.27
C GLY A 194 -25.85 -0.23 9.84
N GLN A 195 -26.91 0.00 9.04
CA GLN A 195 -28.29 -0.10 9.53
C GLN A 195 -28.78 -1.55 9.66
N PRO A 196 -29.67 -1.87 10.62
CA PRO A 196 -30.21 -3.23 10.78
C PRO A 196 -30.90 -3.78 9.52
N MET A 197 -30.62 -5.04 9.19
CA MET A 197 -31.18 -5.76 8.03
C MET A 197 -31.82 -7.11 8.45
N PRO A 198 -32.89 -7.11 9.27
CA PRO A 198 -33.41 -8.34 9.92
C PRO A 198 -33.96 -9.40 8.96
N LYS A 199 -34.31 -9.02 7.73
CA LYS A 199 -34.92 -9.90 6.71
C LYS A 199 -34.08 -10.00 5.43
N ARG A 200 -32.98 -9.28 5.34
CA ARG A 200 -32.14 -9.15 4.14
C ARG A 200 -30.79 -9.81 4.38
N THR A 201 -30.16 -10.28 3.31
CA THR A 201 -28.88 -10.97 3.39
C THR A 201 -27.72 -9.98 3.27
N LEU A 202 -26.86 -9.96 4.29
CA LEU A 202 -25.61 -9.20 4.28
C LEU A 202 -24.44 -10.13 3.96
N LEU A 203 -23.62 -9.74 2.98
CA LEU A 203 -22.36 -10.40 2.66
C LEU A 203 -21.18 -9.66 3.29
N LEU A 204 -20.45 -10.30 4.20
CA LEU A 204 -19.14 -9.84 4.64
C LEU A 204 -18.04 -10.42 3.76
N ILE A 205 -17.01 -9.62 3.48
CA ILE A 205 -15.90 -10.00 2.61
C ILE A 205 -14.58 -9.83 3.33
N GLY A 206 -13.78 -10.90 3.38
CA GLY A 206 -12.39 -10.81 3.82
C GLY A 206 -11.55 -10.19 2.72
N ASP A 207 -11.41 -8.87 2.77
CA ASP A 207 -10.87 -8.05 1.69
C ASP A 207 -9.37 -7.75 1.77
N GLN A 208 -8.77 -7.99 2.92
CA GLN A 208 -7.37 -7.68 3.22
C GLN A 208 -6.59 -8.97 3.53
N GLY A 209 -5.35 -8.82 4.02
CA GLY A 209 -4.51 -9.94 4.42
C GLY A 209 -5.07 -10.76 5.59
N PHE A 210 -4.36 -11.82 5.94
CA PHE A 210 -4.75 -12.66 7.09
C PHE A 210 -4.74 -11.90 8.41
N GLY A 211 -3.76 -11.02 8.63
CA GLY A 211 -3.68 -10.19 9.83
C GLY A 211 -4.93 -9.32 10.02
N ASP A 212 -5.32 -8.61 8.97
CA ASP A 212 -6.53 -7.77 8.95
C ASP A 212 -7.80 -8.59 9.10
N THR A 213 -7.88 -9.76 8.45
CA THR A 213 -9.03 -10.66 8.59
C THR A 213 -9.18 -11.11 10.05
N ILE A 214 -8.08 -11.48 10.70
CA ILE A 214 -8.08 -11.81 12.14
C ILE A 214 -8.47 -10.58 12.95
N GLN A 215 -7.93 -9.41 12.64
CA GLN A 215 -8.23 -8.16 13.35
C GLN A 215 -9.71 -7.81 13.26
N PHE A 216 -10.32 -7.87 12.08
CA PHE A 216 -11.68 -7.38 11.85
C PHE A 216 -12.78 -8.44 12.03
N CYS A 217 -12.46 -9.73 12.08
CA CYS A 217 -13.50 -10.75 12.35
C CYS A 217 -14.15 -10.59 13.74
N ARG A 218 -13.49 -9.90 14.69
CA ARG A 218 -14.05 -9.57 16.01
C ARG A 218 -15.37 -8.81 15.98
N TYR A 219 -15.69 -8.13 14.88
CA TYR A 219 -16.93 -7.37 14.71
C TYR A 219 -18.11 -8.25 14.26
N ILE A 220 -17.84 -9.47 13.78
CA ILE A 220 -18.87 -10.37 13.22
C ILE A 220 -20.04 -10.60 14.18
N PRO A 221 -19.83 -10.85 15.49
CA PRO A 221 -20.94 -11.04 16.42
C PRO A 221 -21.85 -9.80 16.53
N ASP A 222 -21.27 -8.60 16.48
CA ASP A 222 -22.03 -7.35 16.55
C ASP A 222 -22.82 -7.10 15.26
N VAL A 223 -22.20 -7.39 14.10
CA VAL A 223 -22.90 -7.37 12.80
C VAL A 223 -24.07 -8.36 12.79
N ALA A 224 -23.89 -9.58 13.31
CA ALA A 224 -24.93 -10.60 13.30
C ALA A 224 -26.17 -10.22 14.13
N ARG A 225 -26.02 -9.37 15.15
CA ARG A 225 -27.17 -8.81 15.91
C ARG A 225 -28.02 -7.87 15.06
N LEU A 226 -27.39 -7.14 14.13
CA LEU A 226 -28.06 -6.21 13.22
C LEU A 226 -28.60 -6.92 11.97
N CYS A 227 -27.90 -7.97 11.53
CA CYS A 227 -28.10 -8.67 10.28
C CYS A 227 -28.07 -10.20 10.51
N PRO A 228 -29.19 -10.82 10.93
CA PRO A 228 -29.22 -12.26 11.25
C PRO A 228 -28.95 -13.19 10.06
N ASN A 229 -29.25 -12.73 8.83
CA ASN A 229 -28.90 -13.43 7.59
C ASN A 229 -27.51 -12.98 7.11
N LEU A 230 -26.49 -13.31 7.90
CA LEU A 230 -25.11 -12.95 7.64
C LEU A 230 -24.38 -14.09 6.91
N ILE A 231 -23.85 -13.81 5.73
CA ILE A 231 -22.97 -14.73 5.00
C ILE A 231 -21.57 -14.13 4.86
N MET A 232 -20.56 -14.99 4.73
CA MET A 232 -19.16 -14.60 4.66
C MET A 232 -18.49 -15.15 3.39
N ALA A 233 -17.75 -14.30 2.68
CA ALA A 233 -16.82 -14.71 1.62
C ALA A 233 -15.38 -14.38 2.01
N CYS A 234 -14.52 -15.39 2.19
CA CYS A 234 -13.11 -15.22 2.54
C CYS A 234 -12.32 -16.49 2.22
N SER A 235 -10.99 -16.39 2.15
CA SER A 235 -10.11 -17.49 1.74
C SER A 235 -10.31 -18.76 2.59
N SER A 236 -10.03 -19.93 2.01
CA SER A 236 -10.22 -21.21 2.71
C SER A 236 -9.33 -21.37 3.95
N GLU A 237 -8.15 -20.73 3.93
CA GLU A 237 -7.17 -20.70 5.01
C GLU A 237 -7.69 -19.99 6.26
N MET A 238 -8.54 -18.96 6.07
CA MET A 238 -9.11 -18.18 7.15
C MET A 238 -10.37 -18.79 7.77
N LYS A 239 -10.98 -19.77 7.10
CA LYS A 239 -12.22 -20.42 7.54
C LYS A 239 -12.16 -20.93 9.00
N PRO A 240 -11.10 -21.63 9.46
CA PRO A 240 -11.03 -22.13 10.83
C PRO A 240 -10.96 -21.04 11.92
N ILE A 241 -10.57 -19.82 11.55
CA ILE A 241 -10.48 -18.68 12.47
C ILE A 241 -11.78 -17.88 12.44
N VAL A 242 -12.27 -17.56 11.24
CA VAL A 242 -13.48 -16.76 11.07
C VAL A 242 -14.73 -17.47 11.60
N LEU A 243 -14.84 -18.80 11.42
CA LEU A 243 -15.96 -19.58 11.94
C LEU A 243 -15.96 -19.77 13.47
N GLN A 244 -14.94 -19.29 14.19
CA GLN A 244 -15.00 -19.19 15.65
C GLN A 244 -15.93 -18.07 16.10
N GLN A 245 -16.22 -17.11 15.22
CA GLN A 245 -17.14 -16.01 15.49
C GLN A 245 -18.58 -16.49 15.28
N SER A 246 -19.45 -16.20 16.25
CA SER A 246 -20.87 -16.54 16.17
C SER A 246 -21.61 -15.64 15.18
N GLY A 247 -22.61 -16.18 14.47
CA GLY A 247 -23.55 -15.41 13.67
C GLY A 247 -23.42 -15.56 12.16
N ILE A 248 -22.32 -16.15 11.67
CA ILE A 248 -22.17 -16.51 10.26
C ILE A 248 -23.07 -17.70 9.95
N THR A 249 -24.00 -17.52 9.01
CA THR A 249 -24.92 -18.58 8.58
C THR A 249 -24.31 -19.48 7.51
N GLN A 250 -23.51 -18.91 6.60
CA GLN A 250 -22.81 -19.62 5.53
C GLN A 250 -21.45 -18.98 5.23
N TYR A 251 -20.47 -19.81 4.85
CA TYR A 251 -19.11 -19.38 4.51
C TYR A 251 -18.72 -19.90 3.13
N PHE A 252 -18.20 -19.00 2.30
CA PHE A 252 -17.79 -19.26 0.92
C PHE A 252 -16.32 -18.89 0.73
N ASP A 253 -15.53 -19.82 0.20
CA ASP A 253 -14.11 -19.60 -0.17
C ASP A 253 -13.90 -19.38 -1.66
N ARG A 254 -14.99 -19.37 -2.43
CA ARG A 254 -15.03 -19.10 -3.86
C ARG A 254 -16.23 -18.22 -4.18
N TRP A 255 -15.98 -17.19 -4.98
CA TRP A 255 -16.99 -16.19 -5.30
C TRP A 255 -18.17 -16.76 -6.06
N GLU A 256 -17.93 -17.68 -7.00
CA GLU A 256 -18.95 -18.32 -7.82
C GLU A 256 -20.00 -19.11 -7.01
N HIS A 257 -19.71 -19.42 -5.75
CA HIS A 257 -20.61 -20.12 -4.85
C HIS A 257 -21.41 -19.18 -3.93
N VAL A 258 -21.10 -17.89 -3.92
CA VAL A 258 -21.81 -16.90 -3.09
C VAL A 258 -23.25 -16.77 -3.63
N PRO A 259 -24.29 -17.00 -2.80
CA PRO A 259 -25.68 -16.86 -3.21
C PRO A 259 -26.06 -15.38 -3.39
N ALA A 260 -27.30 -15.12 -3.82
CA ALA A 260 -27.82 -13.76 -3.87
C ALA A 260 -27.80 -13.08 -2.49
N PHE A 261 -27.36 -11.82 -2.48
CA PHE A 261 -27.33 -10.96 -1.29
C PHE A 261 -27.91 -9.57 -1.60
N ASP A 262 -28.25 -8.81 -0.55
CA ASP A 262 -28.90 -7.50 -0.66
C ASP A 262 -27.92 -6.34 -0.51
N ALA A 263 -26.90 -6.49 0.35
CA ALA A 263 -25.81 -5.53 0.55
C ALA A 263 -24.52 -6.28 0.90
N TYR A 264 -23.37 -5.59 0.77
CA TYR A 264 -22.06 -6.15 1.11
C TYR A 264 -21.26 -5.23 2.03
N CYS A 265 -20.32 -5.76 2.79
CA CYS A 265 -19.36 -4.98 3.56
C CYS A 265 -17.98 -5.66 3.56
N PRO A 266 -16.92 -4.97 3.11
CA PRO A 266 -15.55 -5.37 3.40
C PRO A 266 -15.32 -5.42 4.92
N LEU A 267 -14.65 -6.44 5.44
CA LEU A 267 -14.36 -6.57 6.87
C LEU A 267 -13.60 -5.34 7.38
N SER A 268 -12.65 -4.83 6.58
CA SER A 268 -11.85 -3.65 6.92
C SER A 268 -12.65 -2.35 7.01
N GLY A 269 -13.90 -2.31 6.53
CA GLY A 269 -14.81 -1.16 6.67
C GLY A 269 -15.62 -1.15 7.97
N LEU A 270 -15.67 -2.27 8.70
CA LEU A 270 -16.45 -2.38 9.94
C LEU A 270 -16.05 -1.38 11.02
N PRO A 271 -14.75 -1.09 11.29
CA PRO A 271 -14.37 -0.11 12.29
C PRO A 271 -15.00 1.28 12.07
N ARG A 272 -15.12 1.71 10.81
CA ARG A 272 -15.80 2.97 10.46
C ARG A 272 -17.27 2.93 10.82
N LEU A 273 -17.98 1.86 10.42
CA LEU A 273 -19.42 1.70 10.64
C LEU A 273 -19.78 1.60 12.13
N PHE A 274 -18.90 1.01 12.94
CA PHE A 274 -19.07 0.91 14.40
C PHE A 274 -18.51 2.10 15.17
N GLY A 275 -17.95 3.11 14.49
CA GLY A 275 -17.36 4.28 15.14
C GLY A 275 -16.24 3.91 16.11
N THR A 276 -15.41 2.94 15.73
CA THR A 276 -14.38 2.37 16.60
C THR A 276 -13.38 3.42 17.04
N ALA A 277 -13.18 3.52 18.36
CA ALA A 277 -12.06 4.17 19.02
C ALA A 277 -11.33 3.15 19.90
N LEU A 278 -10.19 3.50 20.49
CA LEU A 278 -9.36 2.59 21.30
C LEU A 278 -10.16 1.81 22.35
N GLN A 279 -11.08 2.48 23.05
CA GLN A 279 -11.91 1.93 24.11
C GLN A 279 -13.11 1.11 23.62
N SER A 280 -13.47 1.20 22.33
CA SER A 280 -14.65 0.54 21.76
C SER A 280 -14.32 -0.56 20.76
N ILE A 281 -13.04 -0.86 20.55
CA ILE A 281 -12.62 -2.05 19.82
C ILE A 281 -13.29 -3.27 20.48
N PRO A 282 -14.02 -4.14 19.74
CA PRO A 282 -14.60 -5.34 20.32
C PRO A 282 -13.52 -6.18 21.02
N ALA A 283 -13.59 -6.26 22.34
CA ALA A 283 -12.50 -6.76 23.18
C ALA A 283 -12.84 -7.97 24.07
N PRO A 284 -13.70 -8.95 23.66
CA PRO A 284 -13.73 -10.22 24.38
C PRO A 284 -12.44 -10.97 24.11
N VAL A 285 -11.36 -10.69 24.87
CA VAL A 285 -10.05 -11.32 24.66
C VAL A 285 -9.90 -12.55 25.56
N PRO A 286 -9.51 -13.72 25.00
CA PRO A 286 -9.26 -13.99 23.58
C PRO A 286 -10.58 -14.12 22.78
N TYR A 287 -10.63 -13.53 21.58
CA TYR A 287 -11.76 -13.69 20.65
C TYR A 287 -11.49 -14.75 19.58
N VAL A 288 -10.26 -15.27 19.54
CA VAL A 288 -9.82 -16.39 18.71
C VAL A 288 -8.97 -17.34 19.55
N HIS A 289 -9.11 -18.63 19.29
CA HIS A 289 -8.43 -19.70 19.98
C HIS A 289 -7.63 -20.55 19.00
N ALA A 290 -6.48 -21.05 19.47
CA ALA A 290 -5.73 -22.06 18.74
C ALA A 290 -6.51 -23.39 18.73
N ASP A 291 -6.46 -24.09 17.60
CA ASP A 291 -7.05 -25.41 17.44
C ASP A 291 -6.40 -26.40 18.44
N PRO A 292 -7.17 -27.01 19.38
CA PRO A 292 -6.63 -27.89 20.41
C PRO A 292 -5.85 -29.08 19.84
N ALA A 293 -6.26 -29.64 18.70
CA ALA A 293 -5.57 -30.76 18.08
C ALA A 293 -4.22 -30.32 17.50
N LYS A 294 -4.14 -29.12 16.91
CA LYS A 294 -2.86 -28.55 16.45
C LYS A 294 -1.95 -28.20 17.61
N VAL A 295 -2.49 -27.66 18.71
CA VAL A 295 -1.73 -27.38 19.93
C VAL A 295 -1.09 -28.66 20.46
N GLU A 296 -1.86 -29.74 20.57
CA GLU A 296 -1.35 -31.01 21.07
C GLU A 296 -0.29 -31.62 20.13
N HIS A 297 -0.55 -31.59 18.82
CA HIS A 297 0.41 -32.04 17.81
C HIS A 297 1.76 -31.30 17.92
N TRP A 298 1.74 -29.97 17.98
CA TRP A 298 2.96 -29.17 18.07
C TRP A 298 3.64 -29.30 19.43
N ARG A 299 2.89 -29.46 20.51
CA ARG A 299 3.46 -29.73 21.85
C ARG A 299 4.24 -31.04 21.85
N ALA A 300 3.66 -32.12 21.32
CA ALA A 300 4.34 -33.41 21.23
C ALA A 300 5.61 -33.31 20.37
N ARG A 301 5.51 -32.69 19.19
CA ARG A 301 6.66 -32.50 18.29
C ARG A 301 7.78 -31.65 18.91
N LEU A 302 7.44 -30.57 19.60
CA LEU A 302 8.44 -29.73 20.26
C LEU A 302 9.12 -30.45 21.44
N ALA A 303 8.39 -31.30 22.17
CA ALA A 303 8.97 -32.10 23.25
C ALA A 303 10.01 -33.12 22.76
N GLU A 304 9.92 -33.58 21.51
CA GLU A 304 10.94 -34.44 20.87
C GLU A 304 12.17 -33.66 20.37
N LEU A 305 11.98 -32.40 19.96
CA LEU A 305 13.01 -31.60 19.29
C LEU A 305 13.78 -30.68 20.24
N VAL A 306 13.15 -30.24 21.33
CA VAL A 306 13.70 -29.27 22.27
C VAL A 306 14.03 -29.99 23.58
N PRO A 307 15.29 -29.99 24.05
CA PRO A 307 15.65 -30.58 25.34
C PRO A 307 14.83 -29.95 26.47
N GLN A 308 14.47 -30.73 27.49
CA GLN A 308 13.58 -30.28 28.57
C GLN A 308 14.07 -29.05 29.34
N ASP A 309 15.39 -28.81 29.34
CA ASP A 309 16.01 -27.68 30.03
C ASP A 309 16.01 -26.38 29.20
N PHE A 310 15.51 -26.42 27.96
CA PHE A 310 15.49 -25.29 27.03
C PHE A 310 14.09 -24.69 26.92
N GLN A 311 14.03 -23.36 26.78
CA GLN A 311 12.79 -22.66 26.50
C GLN A 311 12.55 -22.57 24.99
N SER A 312 11.33 -22.93 24.56
CA SER A 312 10.89 -22.75 23.18
C SER A 312 10.47 -21.29 22.95
N VAL A 313 11.18 -20.58 22.08
CA VAL A 313 10.82 -19.23 21.63
C VAL A 313 10.35 -19.29 20.18
N GLY A 314 9.09 -18.93 19.94
CA GLY A 314 8.53 -18.82 18.58
C GLY A 314 8.74 -17.42 18.03
N VAL A 315 9.32 -17.32 16.83
CA VAL A 315 9.51 -16.05 16.13
C VAL A 315 8.73 -16.11 14.82
N VAL A 316 7.89 -15.11 14.55
CA VAL A 316 7.35 -14.86 13.21
C VAL A 316 8.31 -13.88 12.55
N TRP A 317 9.13 -14.36 11.61
CA TRP A 317 10.24 -13.56 11.05
C TRP A 317 10.04 -13.14 9.59
N ALA A 318 8.98 -13.61 8.93
CA ALA A 318 8.74 -13.28 7.53
C ALA A 318 7.24 -13.20 7.23
N GLY A 319 6.89 -12.24 6.39
CA GLY A 319 5.57 -12.08 5.81
C GLY A 319 5.38 -12.92 4.55
N ARG A 320 4.57 -12.41 3.62
CA ARG A 320 4.34 -13.03 2.31
C ARG A 320 5.43 -12.55 1.34
N PRO A 321 6.32 -13.43 0.82
CA PRO A 321 7.44 -13.00 -0.04
C PRO A 321 7.03 -12.33 -1.36
N THR A 322 5.76 -12.47 -1.75
CA THR A 322 5.19 -11.84 -2.95
C THR A 322 4.55 -10.48 -2.68
N HIS A 323 4.52 -10.02 -1.43
CA HIS A 323 4.04 -8.69 -1.07
C HIS A 323 5.05 -7.64 -1.52
N GLY A 324 4.58 -6.55 -2.14
CA GLY A 324 5.45 -5.50 -2.69
C GLY A 324 6.34 -4.81 -1.64
N ASN A 325 5.91 -4.83 -0.37
CA ASN A 325 6.62 -4.24 0.76
C ASN A 325 7.36 -5.27 1.66
N ASP A 326 7.42 -6.56 1.28
CA ASP A 326 7.99 -7.62 2.15
C ASP A 326 9.43 -7.33 2.61
N PHE A 327 10.22 -6.61 1.80
CA PHE A 327 11.58 -6.20 2.16
C PHE A 327 11.66 -5.36 3.45
N ASN A 328 10.61 -4.60 3.76
CA ASN A 328 10.53 -3.77 4.96
C ASN A 328 9.99 -4.52 6.17
N ASP A 329 9.21 -5.58 5.95
CA ASP A 329 8.49 -6.33 6.98
C ASP A 329 9.20 -7.63 7.41
N THR A 330 10.18 -8.10 6.63
CA THR A 330 10.88 -9.37 6.83
C THR A 330 12.36 -9.14 7.18
N PRO A 331 12.78 -9.26 8.46
CA PRO A 331 14.20 -9.24 8.80
C PRO A 331 14.94 -10.40 8.13
N LEU A 332 16.16 -10.14 7.64
CA LEU A 332 17.06 -11.22 7.24
C LEU A 332 17.34 -12.11 8.45
N LEU A 333 17.41 -13.43 8.23
CA LEU A 333 17.73 -14.40 9.29
C LEU A 333 19.03 -14.05 10.03
N PHE A 334 19.97 -13.40 9.34
CA PHE A 334 21.19 -12.85 9.93
C PHE A 334 20.92 -11.88 11.11
N HIS A 335 19.90 -11.04 11.04
CA HIS A 335 19.54 -10.12 12.13
C HIS A 335 19.05 -10.86 13.39
N LEU A 336 18.60 -12.11 13.24
CA LEU A 336 18.20 -12.97 14.36
C LEU A 336 19.36 -13.81 14.90
N SER A 337 20.55 -13.76 14.28
CA SER A 337 21.71 -14.52 14.74
C SER A 337 22.13 -14.28 16.19
N PRO A 338 21.95 -13.07 16.80
CA PRO A 338 22.22 -12.89 18.23
C PRO A 338 21.30 -13.70 19.15
N LEU A 339 20.13 -14.14 18.66
CA LEU A 339 19.20 -15.00 19.41
C LEU A 339 19.57 -16.49 19.34
N LEU A 340 20.56 -16.85 18.53
CA LEU A 340 21.03 -18.21 18.30
C LEU A 340 22.34 -18.54 19.05
N GLN A 341 22.86 -17.58 19.83
CA GLN A 341 24.02 -17.73 20.72
C GLN A 341 23.54 -17.99 22.15
#